data_AF-A0A1G3XZY5-F1
#
_entry.id   AF-A0A1G3XZY5-F1
#
_cell.length_a   1.000
_cell.length_b   1.000
_cell.length_c   1.000
_cell.angle_alpha   90.00
_cell.angle_beta   90.00
_cell.angle_gamma   90.00
#
_symmetry.space_group_name_H-M   'P 1'
#
loop_
_entity.id
_entity.type
_entity.pdbx_description
1 polymer ?
#
loop_
_entity_poly.entity_id
_entity_poly.type
_entity_poly.pdbx_seq_one_letter_code
_entity_poly.pdbx_strand_id
1 'polypeptide(L)'
;MYKNKKVLVAGGTGTIGISLVRLLKELKAEVTVASIDDPAYSRMILGNGVRFVKTDLTSLKNCIKVTRGQDYVFNLVGIKGSTGIGETKVASYLVPMLWFQTNLMEASFRNSVSRYLFVSSICAYPQSDKPKVEDILWDGMPKQNDRIPGIAKRVGEIQGDAYMLEHGWDAVRIIRPSNVYGPHDDFNPATAQVIPSLIRRVLDGENPMRVWGDGSAIRDFIYSEDVAYWMLIAMEK
;
A
#
# COMPACT_ATOMS: atom_id res chain seq x y z
N MET A 1 -9.30 -15.09 -13.49
CA MET A 1 -9.90 -13.81 -13.06
C MET A 1 -9.43 -12.61 -13.91
N TYR A 2 -8.13 -12.43 -14.17
CA TYR A 2 -7.57 -11.16 -14.66
C TYR A 2 -7.37 -10.99 -16.17
N LYS A 3 -7.44 -12.07 -16.96
CA LYS A 3 -7.20 -12.01 -18.41
C LYS A 3 -8.17 -11.03 -19.07
N ASN A 4 -7.64 -10.07 -19.84
CA ASN A 4 -8.36 -9.00 -20.53
C ASN A 4 -9.19 -8.08 -19.59
N LYS A 5 -8.91 -8.09 -18.28
CA LYS A 5 -9.52 -7.17 -17.33
C LYS A 5 -8.73 -5.87 -17.28
N LYS A 6 -9.43 -4.75 -17.21
CA LYS A 6 -8.85 -3.43 -17.00
C LYS A 6 -8.57 -3.26 -15.52
N VAL A 7 -7.29 -3.19 -15.17
CA VAL A 7 -6.84 -3.17 -13.78
C VAL A 7 -6.09 -1.88 -13.52
N LEU A 8 -6.59 -1.08 -12.58
CA LEU A 8 -5.88 0.08 -12.07
C LEU A 8 -5.04 -0.31 -10.86
N VAL A 9 -3.75 -0.02 -10.89
CA VAL A 9 -2.84 -0.09 -9.73
C VAL A 9 -2.43 1.32 -9.34
N ALA A 10 -3.06 1.85 -8.29
CA ALA A 10 -2.70 3.12 -7.71
C ALA A 10 -1.49 2.92 -6.76
N GLY A 11 -0.40 3.66 -6.98
CA GLY A 11 0.88 3.39 -6.31
C GLY A 11 1.67 2.24 -6.95
N GLY A 12 1.40 1.89 -8.22
CA GLY A 12 2.03 0.78 -8.93
C GLY A 12 3.54 0.92 -9.19
N THR A 13 4.11 2.09 -8.94
CA THR A 13 5.55 2.39 -9.04
C THR A 13 6.33 2.13 -7.75
N GLY A 14 5.63 1.82 -6.65
CA GLY A 14 6.28 1.46 -5.38
C GLY A 14 6.75 0.00 -5.33
N THR A 15 7.49 -0.34 -4.28
CA THR A 15 8.11 -1.66 -4.04
C THR A 15 7.16 -2.85 -4.24
N ILE A 16 5.93 -2.74 -3.74
CA ILE A 16 4.91 -3.78 -3.88
C ILE A 16 4.21 -3.67 -5.24
N GLY A 17 3.97 -2.44 -5.68
CA GLY A 17 3.28 -2.13 -6.92
C GLY A 17 4.00 -2.68 -8.15
N ILE A 18 5.33 -2.61 -8.20
CA ILE A 18 6.14 -3.12 -9.30
C ILE A 18 5.94 -4.64 -9.45
N SER A 19 6.04 -5.39 -8.36
CA SER A 19 5.80 -6.83 -8.35
C SER A 19 4.36 -7.16 -8.77
N LEU A 20 3.37 -6.44 -8.24
CA LEU A 20 1.97 -6.64 -8.60
C LEU A 20 1.70 -6.38 -10.09
N VAL A 21 2.25 -5.29 -10.64
CA VAL A 21 2.11 -4.95 -12.06
C VAL A 21 2.72 -6.03 -12.94
N ARG A 22 3.89 -6.58 -12.57
CA ARG A 22 4.51 -7.69 -13.29
C ARG A 22 3.59 -8.92 -13.32
N LEU A 23 3.11 -9.35 -12.15
CA LEU A 23 2.23 -10.52 -12.04
C LEU A 23 0.92 -10.34 -12.83
N LEU A 24 0.30 -9.14 -12.77
CA LEU A 24 -0.90 -8.83 -13.55
C LEU A 24 -0.67 -8.91 -15.07
N LYS A 25 0.51 -8.50 -15.56
CA LYS A 25 0.87 -8.62 -16.98
C LYS A 25 1.03 -10.08 -17.40
N GLU A 26 1.67 -10.90 -16.57
CA GLU A 26 1.80 -12.35 -16.79
C GLU A 26 0.42 -13.02 -16.89
N LEU A 27 -0.55 -12.53 -16.10
CA LEU A 27 -1.95 -12.94 -16.14
C LEU A 27 -2.77 -12.28 -17.28
N LYS A 28 -2.12 -11.52 -18.16
CA LYS A 28 -2.71 -10.87 -19.35
C LYS A 28 -3.80 -9.84 -19.01
N ALA A 29 -3.65 -9.11 -17.91
CA ALA A 29 -4.48 -7.97 -17.59
C ALA A 29 -4.10 -6.72 -18.40
N GLU A 30 -5.07 -5.84 -18.64
CA GLU A 30 -4.84 -4.49 -19.20
C GLU A 30 -4.51 -3.52 -18.05
N VAL A 31 -3.23 -3.39 -17.73
CA VAL A 31 -2.79 -2.67 -16.53
C VAL A 31 -2.65 -1.15 -16.79
N THR A 32 -3.33 -0.37 -15.95
CA THR A 32 -3.12 1.07 -15.80
C THR A 32 -2.44 1.34 -14.45
N VAL A 33 -1.38 2.14 -14.42
CA VAL A 33 -0.73 2.58 -13.17
C VAL A 33 -0.97 4.07 -12.97
N ALA A 34 -1.42 4.43 -11.77
CA ALA A 34 -1.58 5.82 -11.36
C ALA A 34 -0.59 6.17 -10.24
N SER A 35 0.25 7.17 -10.47
CA SER A 35 1.18 7.71 -9.46
C SER A 35 1.50 9.18 -9.75
N ILE A 36 2.11 9.87 -8.79
CA ILE A 36 2.70 11.20 -8.95
C ILE A 36 4.14 11.16 -9.48
N ASP A 37 4.72 9.97 -9.61
CA ASP A 37 6.11 9.79 -10.02
C ASP A 37 6.41 10.29 -11.43
N ASP A 38 7.70 10.46 -11.71
CA ASP A 38 8.18 10.86 -13.02
C ASP A 38 7.82 9.80 -14.09
N PRO A 39 7.26 10.19 -15.25
CA PRO A 39 6.92 9.25 -16.31
C PRO A 39 8.11 8.51 -16.92
N ALA A 40 9.30 9.11 -16.97
CA ALA A 40 10.49 8.44 -17.49
C ALA A 40 10.97 7.36 -16.51
N TYR A 41 11.01 7.67 -15.22
CA TYR A 41 11.24 6.68 -14.16
C TYR A 41 10.23 5.53 -14.24
N SER A 42 8.93 5.86 -14.31
CA SER A 42 7.86 4.87 -14.36
C SER A 42 7.95 3.93 -15.56
N ARG A 43 8.33 4.44 -16.74
CA ARG A 43 8.57 3.60 -17.92
C ARG A 43 9.76 2.64 -17.73
N MET A 44 10.82 3.11 -17.07
CA MET A 44 12.00 2.29 -16.80
C MET A 44 11.66 1.10 -15.90
N ILE A 45 10.89 1.31 -14.83
CA ILE A 45 10.59 0.26 -13.83
C ILE A 45 9.42 -0.65 -14.20
N LEU A 46 8.40 -0.15 -14.91
CA LEU A 46 7.20 -0.95 -15.27
C LEU A 46 7.35 -1.68 -16.61
N GLY A 47 8.28 -1.21 -17.45
CA GLY A 47 8.48 -1.67 -18.81
C GLY A 47 7.29 -1.38 -19.75
N ASN A 48 7.29 -2.04 -20.90
CA ASN A 48 6.25 -1.88 -21.91
C ASN A 48 4.94 -2.59 -21.53
N GLY A 49 3.84 -2.22 -22.19
CA GLY A 49 2.53 -2.87 -22.01
C GLY A 49 1.77 -2.43 -20.75
N VAL A 50 2.17 -1.31 -20.14
CA VAL A 50 1.48 -0.69 -19.01
C VAL A 50 1.12 0.73 -19.37
N ARG A 51 -0.14 1.12 -19.12
CA ARG A 51 -0.58 2.50 -19.28
C ARG A 51 -0.24 3.28 -18.01
N PHE A 52 0.75 4.17 -18.06
CA PHE A 52 1.05 5.06 -16.94
C PHE A 52 0.23 6.35 -17.00
N VAL A 53 -0.32 6.78 -15.87
CA VAL A 53 -1.07 8.03 -15.71
C VAL A 53 -0.48 8.81 -14.54
N LYS A 54 0.24 9.90 -14.84
CA LYS A 54 0.72 10.83 -13.81
C LYS A 54 -0.48 11.59 -13.23
N THR A 55 -0.83 11.36 -11.98
CA THR A 55 -2.00 12.00 -11.37
C THR A 55 -1.91 12.05 -9.84
N ASP A 56 -2.43 13.12 -9.27
CA ASP A 56 -2.56 13.29 -7.83
C ASP A 56 -3.92 12.76 -7.37
N LEU A 57 -3.87 11.70 -6.56
CA LEU A 57 -5.05 11.00 -6.05
C LEU A 57 -5.65 11.67 -4.81
N THR A 58 -5.03 12.73 -4.27
CA THR A 58 -5.68 13.58 -3.25
C THR A 58 -6.88 14.37 -3.80
N SER A 59 -7.06 14.39 -5.12
CA SER A 59 -8.23 14.97 -5.78
C SER A 59 -9.26 13.90 -6.16
N LEU A 60 -10.49 14.02 -5.65
CA LEU A 60 -11.60 13.14 -6.03
C LEU A 60 -11.87 13.16 -7.54
N LYS A 61 -11.79 14.33 -8.18
CA LYS A 61 -11.98 14.46 -9.63
C LYS A 61 -10.98 13.63 -10.42
N ASN A 62 -9.72 13.61 -9.99
CA ASN A 62 -8.68 12.80 -10.60
C ASN A 62 -8.94 11.31 -10.38
N CYS A 63 -9.33 10.92 -9.16
CA CYS A 63 -9.72 9.55 -8.84
C CYS A 63 -10.88 9.05 -9.71
N ILE A 64 -11.94 9.85 -9.89
CA ILE A 64 -13.07 9.52 -10.76
C ILE A 64 -12.62 9.34 -12.21
N LYS A 65 -11.71 10.19 -12.70
CA LYS A 65 -11.21 10.09 -14.07
C LYS A 65 -10.41 8.80 -14.30
N VAL A 66 -9.55 8.42 -13.35
CA VAL A 66 -8.63 7.29 -13.53
C VAL A 66 -9.28 5.92 -13.27
N THR A 67 -10.31 5.87 -12.41
CA THR A 67 -11.10 4.66 -12.12
C THR A 67 -12.16 4.36 -13.17
N ARG A 68 -12.49 5.32 -14.06
CA ARG A 68 -13.52 5.15 -15.08
C ARG A 68 -13.21 3.98 -16.02
N GLY A 69 -14.12 3.02 -16.09
CA GLY A 69 -14.04 1.86 -16.98
C GLY A 69 -13.01 0.81 -16.56
N GLN A 70 -12.51 0.86 -15.32
CA GLN A 70 -11.67 -0.17 -14.73
C GLN A 70 -12.56 -1.28 -14.16
N ASP A 71 -12.21 -2.55 -14.40
CA ASP A 71 -12.88 -3.68 -13.77
C ASP A 71 -12.46 -3.78 -12.31
N TYR A 72 -11.14 -3.69 -12.05
CA TYR A 72 -10.53 -3.88 -10.74
C TYR A 72 -9.61 -2.71 -10.38
N VAL A 73 -9.56 -2.38 -9.09
CA VAL A 73 -8.67 -1.34 -8.55
C VAL A 73 -7.87 -1.91 -7.39
N PHE A 74 -6.56 -1.71 -7.43
CA PHE A 74 -5.64 -1.99 -6.33
C PHE A 74 -5.12 -0.67 -5.77
N ASN A 75 -5.44 -0.37 -4.51
CA ASN A 75 -4.98 0.83 -3.82
C ASN A 75 -3.76 0.52 -2.93
N LEU A 76 -2.58 0.70 -3.51
CA LEU A 76 -1.28 0.57 -2.84
C LEU A 76 -0.70 1.93 -2.47
N VAL A 77 -1.44 3.03 -2.68
CA VAL A 77 -0.95 4.38 -2.41
C VAL A 77 -0.68 4.52 -0.92
N GLY A 78 0.51 5.00 -0.61
CA GLY A 78 0.96 5.19 0.75
C GLY A 78 2.12 6.18 0.75
N ILE A 79 2.22 6.95 1.83
CA ILE A 79 3.41 7.74 2.09
C ILE A 79 4.26 6.93 3.05
N LYS A 80 5.42 6.43 2.57
CA LYS A 80 6.39 5.75 3.44
C LYS A 80 7.06 6.79 4.34
N GLY A 81 7.25 6.44 5.60
CA GLY A 81 7.98 7.25 6.57
C GLY A 81 8.72 6.35 7.54
N SER A 82 9.93 6.74 7.91
CA SER A 82 10.63 6.17 9.06
C SER A 82 9.95 6.64 10.36
N THR A 83 10.23 5.96 11.47
CA THR A 83 9.68 6.29 12.79
C THR A 83 9.88 7.77 13.15
N GLY A 84 11.06 8.33 12.87
CA GLY A 84 11.37 9.74 13.18
C GLY A 84 10.64 10.77 12.32
N ILE A 85 10.29 10.44 11.07
CA ILE A 85 9.54 11.38 10.22
C ILE A 85 8.04 11.34 10.56
N GLY A 86 7.54 10.16 10.95
CA GLY A 86 6.16 9.99 11.44
C GLY A 86 5.84 10.84 12.66
N GLU A 87 6.84 11.14 13.50
CA GLU A 87 6.69 11.96 14.70
C GLU A 87 6.76 13.48 14.43
N THR A 88 7.50 13.90 13.40
CA THR A 88 7.76 15.33 13.12
C THR A 88 6.89 15.92 12.01
N LYS A 89 6.32 15.10 11.12
CA LYS A 89 5.48 15.52 9.98
C LYS A 89 4.08 14.93 10.00
N VAL A 90 3.53 14.65 11.19
CA VAL A 90 2.27 13.92 11.41
C VAL A 90 1.13 14.32 10.47
N ALA A 91 0.81 15.63 10.38
CA ALA A 91 -0.29 16.12 9.55
C ALA A 91 -0.01 15.98 8.04
N SER A 92 1.25 16.19 7.63
CA SER A 92 1.69 16.05 6.23
C SER A 92 1.60 14.60 5.72
N TYR A 93 1.53 13.63 6.62
CA TYR A 93 1.28 12.22 6.28
C TYR A 93 -0.22 11.91 6.37
N LEU A 94 -0.84 12.21 7.51
CA LEU A 94 -2.22 11.84 7.79
C LEU A 94 -3.19 12.41 6.76
N VAL A 95 -3.12 13.72 6.50
CA VAL A 95 -4.14 14.41 5.71
C VAL A 95 -4.17 13.92 4.25
N PRO A 96 -3.04 13.86 3.53
CA PRO A 96 -3.04 13.28 2.19
C PRO A 96 -3.45 11.81 2.18
N MET A 97 -3.02 11.02 3.18
CA MET A 97 -3.44 9.62 3.32
C MET A 97 -4.94 9.46 3.38
N LEU A 98 -5.62 10.27 4.20
CA LEU A 98 -7.07 10.28 4.28
C LEU A 98 -7.69 10.66 2.93
N TRP A 99 -7.16 11.66 2.23
CA TRP A 99 -7.69 12.07 0.93
C TRP A 99 -7.54 11.00 -0.14
N PHE A 100 -6.32 10.53 -0.42
CA PHE A 100 -6.15 9.61 -1.54
C PHE A 100 -6.82 8.26 -1.29
N GLN A 101 -6.90 7.79 -0.04
CA GLN A 101 -7.57 6.52 0.23
C GLN A 101 -9.08 6.66 0.10
N THR A 102 -9.67 7.72 0.68
CA THR A 102 -11.12 7.87 0.68
C THR A 102 -11.65 8.26 -0.69
N ASN A 103 -10.94 9.14 -1.39
CA ASN A 103 -11.28 9.54 -2.75
C ASN A 103 -11.20 8.40 -3.75
N LEU A 104 -10.16 7.56 -3.65
CA LEU A 104 -10.00 6.46 -4.61
C LEU A 104 -11.05 5.37 -4.40
N MET A 105 -11.41 5.06 -3.15
CA MET A 105 -12.49 4.12 -2.86
C MET A 105 -13.85 4.68 -3.29
N GLU A 106 -14.14 5.94 -2.97
CA GLU A 106 -15.37 6.62 -3.40
C GLU A 106 -15.49 6.68 -4.94
N ALA A 107 -14.41 7.05 -5.63
CA ALA A 107 -14.38 7.05 -7.08
C ALA A 107 -14.61 5.65 -7.68
N SER A 108 -14.11 4.61 -7.02
CA SER A 108 -14.28 3.22 -7.46
C SER A 108 -15.73 2.76 -7.28
N PHE A 109 -16.35 3.10 -6.14
CA PHE A 109 -17.77 2.85 -5.89
C PHE A 109 -18.64 3.56 -6.94
N ARG A 110 -18.45 4.87 -7.15
CA ARG A 110 -19.21 5.67 -8.14
C ARG A 110 -19.06 5.17 -9.58
N ASN A 111 -17.92 4.59 -9.93
CA ASN A 111 -17.66 4.02 -11.24
C ASN A 111 -17.97 2.52 -11.33
N SER A 112 -18.62 1.94 -10.31
CA SER A 112 -19.05 0.54 -10.27
C SER A 112 -17.92 -0.46 -10.50
N VAL A 113 -16.75 -0.18 -9.93
CA VAL A 113 -15.62 -1.11 -9.92
C VAL A 113 -16.06 -2.42 -9.24
N SER A 114 -15.77 -3.55 -9.88
CA SER A 114 -16.28 -4.86 -9.44
C SER A 114 -15.48 -5.47 -8.29
N ARG A 115 -14.19 -5.12 -8.18
CA ARG A 115 -13.31 -5.52 -7.08
C ARG A 115 -12.34 -4.40 -6.74
N TYR A 116 -12.17 -4.13 -5.46
CA TYR A 116 -11.31 -3.09 -4.94
C TYR A 116 -10.43 -3.68 -3.83
N LEU A 117 -9.11 -3.63 -3.99
CA LEU A 117 -8.19 -4.01 -2.93
C LEU A 117 -7.69 -2.78 -2.17
N PHE A 118 -7.90 -2.78 -0.86
CA PHE A 118 -7.36 -1.78 0.07
C PHE A 118 -6.16 -2.35 0.83
N VAL A 119 -5.01 -1.68 0.73
CA VAL A 119 -3.83 -2.01 1.54
C VAL A 119 -3.90 -1.25 2.87
N SER A 120 -4.27 -1.97 3.92
CA SER A 120 -4.16 -1.55 5.31
C SER A 120 -2.74 -1.80 5.84
N SER A 121 -2.55 -2.03 7.14
CA SER A 121 -1.22 -2.20 7.73
C SER A 121 -1.25 -2.97 9.05
N ILE A 122 -0.17 -3.67 9.36
CA ILE A 122 0.09 -4.21 10.70
C ILE A 122 0.05 -3.14 11.80
N CYS A 123 0.35 -1.88 11.47
CA CYS A 123 0.26 -0.73 12.37
C CYS A 123 -1.17 -0.41 12.81
N ALA A 124 -2.19 -0.99 12.16
CA ALA A 124 -3.58 -0.80 12.54
C ALA A 124 -3.96 -1.65 13.77
N TYR A 125 -3.19 -2.67 14.15
CA TYR A 125 -3.51 -3.52 15.29
C TYR A 125 -3.14 -2.88 16.63
N PRO A 126 -3.84 -3.24 17.72
CA PRO A 126 -3.42 -2.87 19.06
C PRO A 126 -2.07 -3.51 19.44
N GLN A 127 -1.47 -2.99 20.51
CA GLN A 127 -0.35 -3.67 21.14
C GLN A 127 -0.79 -5.04 21.66
N SER A 128 -0.04 -6.08 21.31
CA SER A 128 -0.27 -7.44 21.77
C SER A 128 1.07 -8.16 21.87
N ASP A 129 1.20 -8.99 22.91
CA ASP A 129 2.32 -9.92 23.10
C ASP A 129 2.07 -11.26 22.38
N LYS A 130 0.86 -11.45 21.85
CA LYS A 130 0.48 -12.61 21.03
C LYS A 130 0.60 -12.28 19.54
N PRO A 131 0.74 -13.30 18.67
CA PRO A 131 0.56 -13.12 17.24
C PRO A 131 -0.76 -12.40 16.94
N LYS A 132 -0.72 -11.50 15.95
CA LYS A 132 -1.91 -10.76 15.54
C LYS A 132 -2.81 -11.66 14.71
N VAL A 133 -4.08 -11.67 15.06
CA VAL A 133 -5.16 -12.31 14.28
C VAL A 133 -6.15 -11.23 13.85
N GLU A 134 -6.91 -11.47 12.79
CA GLU A 134 -7.70 -10.42 12.14
C GLU A 134 -8.78 -9.82 13.06
N ASP A 135 -9.36 -10.65 13.92
CA ASP A 135 -10.49 -10.30 14.79
C ASP A 135 -10.11 -9.30 15.89
N ILE A 136 -8.84 -9.26 16.30
CA ILE A 136 -8.40 -8.38 17.40
C ILE A 136 -8.12 -6.94 16.95
N LEU A 137 -8.40 -6.59 15.68
CA LEU A 137 -8.12 -5.24 15.17
C LEU A 137 -8.77 -4.16 16.04
N TRP A 138 -9.97 -4.43 16.55
CA TRP A 138 -10.78 -3.47 17.30
C TRP A 138 -10.67 -3.59 18.82
N ASP A 139 -9.87 -4.53 19.32
CA ASP A 139 -9.68 -4.80 20.77
C ASP A 139 -8.76 -3.79 21.48
N GLY A 140 -8.62 -2.59 20.92
CA GLY A 140 -7.81 -1.52 21.49
C GLY A 140 -7.27 -0.55 20.44
N MET A 141 -6.45 0.38 20.92
CA MET A 141 -5.81 1.40 20.08
C MET A 141 -4.44 0.91 19.58
N PRO A 142 -4.01 1.35 18.38
CA PRO A 142 -2.65 1.10 17.95
C PRO A 142 -1.63 1.73 18.90
N LYS A 143 -0.40 1.20 18.90
CA LYS A 143 0.73 1.73 19.70
C LYS A 143 0.94 3.22 19.45
N GLN A 144 1.45 3.95 20.43
CA GLN A 144 1.59 5.41 20.36
C GLN A 144 2.25 5.90 19.06
N ASN A 145 3.35 5.27 18.63
CA ASN A 145 4.08 5.65 17.41
C ASN A 145 3.35 5.22 16.12
N ASP A 146 2.51 4.20 16.20
CA ASP A 146 1.71 3.67 15.08
C ASP A 146 0.30 4.27 15.04
N ARG A 147 -0.11 5.04 16.07
CA ARG A 147 -1.49 5.47 16.28
C ARG A 147 -2.04 6.22 15.09
N ILE A 148 -1.29 7.18 14.57
CA ILE A 148 -1.74 8.02 13.45
C ILE A 148 -1.88 7.21 12.15
N PRO A 149 -0.83 6.53 11.63
CA PRO A 149 -0.98 5.74 10.41
C PRO A 149 -1.94 4.55 10.60
N GLY A 150 -1.96 3.94 11.78
CA GLY A 150 -2.87 2.83 12.13
C GLY A 150 -4.33 3.25 12.10
N ILE A 151 -4.69 4.36 12.73
CA ILE A 151 -6.06 4.89 12.70
C ILE A 151 -6.43 5.34 11.28
N ALA A 152 -5.52 5.98 10.54
CA ALA A 152 -5.78 6.34 9.15
C ALA A 152 -6.15 5.12 8.31
N LYS A 153 -5.46 3.99 8.47
CA LYS A 153 -5.80 2.74 7.77
C LYS A 153 -7.12 2.14 8.25
N ARG A 154 -7.41 2.17 9.55
CA ARG A 154 -8.72 1.75 10.09
C ARG A 154 -9.89 2.54 9.51
N VAL A 155 -9.72 3.85 9.26
CA VAL A 155 -10.75 4.68 8.60
C VAL A 155 -11.04 4.16 7.18
N GLY A 156 -10.01 3.74 6.43
CA GLY A 156 -10.20 3.13 5.11
C GLY A 156 -10.92 1.78 5.16
N GLU A 157 -10.65 0.96 6.18
CA GLU A 157 -11.38 -0.31 6.38
C GLU A 157 -12.86 -0.05 6.68
N ILE A 158 -13.16 0.85 7.63
CA ILE A 158 -14.54 1.25 7.96
C ILE A 158 -15.28 1.80 6.73
N GLN A 159 -14.60 2.55 5.86
CA GLN A 159 -15.23 3.07 4.64
C GLN A 159 -15.71 1.94 3.73
N GLY A 160 -14.93 0.86 3.59
CA GLY A 160 -15.34 -0.31 2.84
C GLY A 160 -16.57 -0.97 3.46
N ASP A 161 -16.56 -1.15 4.79
CA ASP A 161 -17.69 -1.71 5.54
C ASP A 161 -18.95 -0.85 5.37
N ALA A 162 -18.82 0.48 5.39
CA ALA A 162 -19.94 1.40 5.21
C ALA A 162 -20.61 1.23 3.83
N TYR A 163 -19.82 1.12 2.76
CA TYR A 163 -20.38 0.86 1.42
C TYR A 163 -21.05 -0.52 1.31
N MET A 164 -20.52 -1.52 2.00
CA MET A 164 -21.16 -2.84 2.07
C MET A 164 -22.50 -2.77 2.81
N LEU A 165 -22.55 -2.09 3.96
CA LEU A 165 -23.76 -1.98 4.79
C LEU A 165 -24.86 -1.16 4.12
N GLU A 166 -24.52 -0.03 3.48
CA GLU A 166 -25.52 0.86 2.87
C GLU A 166 -25.94 0.42 1.47
N HIS A 167 -24.99 -0.06 0.66
CA HIS A 167 -25.21 -0.30 -0.77
C HIS A 167 -24.97 -1.75 -1.20
N GLY A 168 -24.56 -2.65 -0.30
CA GLY A 168 -24.23 -4.03 -0.66
C GLY A 168 -23.03 -4.13 -1.61
N TRP A 169 -22.13 -3.14 -1.61
CA TRP A 169 -20.97 -3.12 -2.50
C TRP A 169 -19.88 -4.09 -2.01
N ASP A 170 -20.10 -5.39 -2.23
CA ASP A 170 -19.15 -6.48 -1.94
C ASP A 170 -18.00 -6.53 -2.97
N ALA A 171 -17.30 -5.41 -3.10
CA ALA A 171 -16.11 -5.29 -3.94
C ALA A 171 -14.83 -5.19 -3.11
N VAL A 172 -14.90 -4.70 -1.87
CA VAL A 172 -13.73 -4.35 -1.07
C VAL A 172 -13.07 -5.59 -0.48
N ARG A 173 -11.76 -5.70 -0.67
CA ARG A 173 -10.88 -6.70 -0.08
C ARG A 173 -9.75 -6.00 0.66
N ILE A 174 -9.48 -6.41 1.89
CA ILE A 174 -8.51 -5.76 2.77
C ILE A 174 -7.35 -6.70 3.00
N ILE A 175 -6.14 -6.17 2.95
CA ILE A 175 -4.93 -6.88 3.39
C ILE A 175 -4.11 -5.99 4.31
N ARG A 176 -3.42 -6.60 5.29
CA ARG A 176 -2.69 -5.90 6.35
C ARG A 176 -1.22 -6.36 6.38
N PRO A 177 -0.39 -5.98 5.39
CA PRO A 177 0.99 -6.45 5.30
C PRO A 177 1.85 -5.95 6.49
N SER A 178 2.88 -6.75 6.84
CA SER A 178 3.84 -6.49 7.91
C SER A 178 5.26 -6.29 7.37
N ASN A 179 5.91 -5.17 7.72
CA ASN A 179 7.32 -4.88 7.42
C ASN A 179 7.81 -5.39 6.04
N VAL A 180 7.16 -4.92 4.97
CA VAL A 180 7.45 -5.38 3.62
C VAL A 180 8.84 -4.93 3.18
N TYR A 181 9.59 -5.81 2.52
CA TYR A 181 10.89 -5.49 1.92
C TYR A 181 11.00 -6.08 0.51
N GLY A 182 11.84 -5.52 -0.34
CA GLY A 182 12.15 -6.11 -1.65
C GLY A 182 12.90 -5.18 -2.59
N PRO A 183 13.09 -5.59 -3.86
CA PRO A 183 13.67 -4.74 -4.89
C PRO A 183 12.91 -3.41 -5.03
N HIS A 184 13.65 -2.34 -5.33
CA HIS A 184 13.09 -0.99 -5.46
C HIS A 184 12.44 -0.45 -4.17
N ASP A 185 12.91 -0.90 -3.00
CA ASP A 185 12.59 -0.23 -1.74
C ASP A 185 13.24 1.14 -1.63
N ASP A 186 12.84 1.88 -0.59
CA ASP A 186 13.48 3.14 -0.24
C ASP A 186 14.78 2.89 0.53
N PHE A 187 15.91 3.18 -0.12
CA PHE A 187 17.25 3.07 0.44
C PHE A 187 17.81 4.41 0.94
N ASN A 188 16.99 5.48 0.97
CA ASN A 188 17.42 6.76 1.51
C ASN A 188 17.62 6.65 3.03
N PRO A 189 18.81 6.94 3.57
CA PRO A 189 19.11 6.80 5.00
C PRO A 189 18.13 7.51 5.95
N ALA A 190 17.47 8.60 5.50
CA ALA A 190 16.54 9.36 6.32
C ALA A 190 15.15 8.69 6.46
N THR A 191 14.74 7.91 5.46
CA THR A 191 13.36 7.39 5.30
C THR A 191 13.30 5.86 5.23
N ALA A 192 14.43 5.20 4.95
CA ALA A 192 14.54 3.75 4.79
C ALA A 192 14.10 3.00 6.06
N GLN A 193 13.40 1.89 5.83
CA GLN A 193 13.05 0.94 6.88
C GLN A 193 14.23 -0.01 7.19
N VAL A 194 14.03 -0.92 8.14
CA VAL A 194 15.10 -1.74 8.74
C VAL A 194 15.95 -2.45 7.69
N ILE A 195 15.35 -3.29 6.83
CA ILE A 195 16.10 -4.08 5.84
C ILE A 195 16.85 -3.21 4.80
N PRO A 196 16.21 -2.27 4.09
CA PRO A 196 16.94 -1.44 3.12
C PRO A 196 18.01 -0.56 3.78
N SER A 197 17.77 -0.08 5.01
CA SER A 197 18.77 0.67 5.77
C SER A 197 20.00 -0.20 6.10
N LEU A 198 19.79 -1.43 6.58
CA LEU A 198 20.89 -2.35 6.87
C LEU A 198 21.70 -2.70 5.62
N ILE A 199 21.02 -3.02 4.51
CA ILE A 199 21.69 -3.30 3.22
C ILE A 199 22.56 -2.10 2.81
N ARG A 200 21.99 -0.89 2.88
CA ARG A 200 22.71 0.32 2.48
C ARG A 200 23.95 0.55 3.34
N ARG A 201 23.82 0.40 4.66
CA ARG A 201 24.92 0.59 5.62
C ARG A 201 26.06 -0.42 5.43
N VAL A 202 25.75 -1.67 5.06
CA VAL A 202 26.77 -2.66 4.65
C VAL A 202 27.51 -2.17 3.40
N LEU A 203 26.77 -1.76 2.37
CA LEU A 203 27.35 -1.34 1.09
C LEU A 203 28.18 -0.05 1.23
N ASP A 204 27.81 0.83 2.15
CA ASP A 204 28.58 2.04 2.48
C ASP A 204 29.82 1.74 3.36
N GLY A 205 30.05 0.47 3.73
CA GLY A 205 31.25 0.01 4.43
C GLY A 205 31.24 0.22 5.95
N GLU A 206 30.06 0.33 6.57
CA GLU A 206 29.98 0.51 8.03
C GLU A 206 30.54 -0.70 8.78
N ASN A 207 31.61 -0.47 9.56
CA ASN A 207 32.27 -1.49 10.37
C ASN A 207 32.86 -0.88 11.67
N PRO A 208 32.44 -1.31 12.87
CA PRO A 208 31.41 -2.32 13.13
C PRO A 208 30.01 -1.76 12.84
N MET A 209 29.15 -2.60 12.26
CA MET A 209 27.75 -2.23 12.04
C MET A 209 27.02 -2.09 13.38
N ARG A 210 26.41 -0.93 13.61
CA ARG A 210 25.61 -0.70 14.82
C ARG A 210 24.17 -1.18 14.66
N VAL A 211 23.71 -2.11 15.50
CA VAL A 211 22.29 -2.43 15.61
C VAL A 211 21.62 -1.36 16.48
N TRP A 212 20.50 -0.80 16.03
CA TRP A 212 19.74 0.15 16.83
C TRP A 212 18.89 -0.59 17.88
N GLY A 213 19.04 -0.22 19.14
CA GLY A 213 18.46 -0.94 20.28
C GLY A 213 19.40 -2.05 20.78
N ASP A 214 18.84 -3.01 21.50
CA ASP A 214 19.58 -4.13 22.12
C ASP A 214 19.53 -5.43 21.29
N GLY A 215 18.90 -5.40 20.12
CA GLY A 215 18.74 -6.56 19.23
C GLY A 215 17.62 -7.54 19.64
N SER A 216 16.91 -7.30 20.74
CA SER A 216 15.81 -8.17 21.21
C SER A 216 14.50 -8.01 20.42
N ALA A 217 14.40 -6.96 19.59
CA ALA A 217 13.19 -6.61 18.86
C ALA A 217 12.85 -7.64 17.77
N ILE A 218 11.72 -8.35 17.95
CA ILE A 218 11.17 -9.28 16.95
C ILE A 218 10.28 -8.53 15.95
N ARG A 219 10.43 -8.84 14.66
CA ARG A 219 9.63 -8.30 13.55
C ARG A 219 9.29 -9.43 12.57
N ASP A 220 8.08 -9.38 12.04
CA ASP A 220 7.62 -10.25 10.97
C ASP A 220 7.80 -9.53 9.63
N PHE A 221 8.72 -10.02 8.80
CA PHE A 221 9.08 -9.45 7.50
C PHE A 221 8.52 -10.32 6.38
N ILE A 222 7.94 -9.68 5.37
CA ILE A 222 7.41 -10.36 4.19
C ILE A 222 8.01 -9.76 2.92
N TYR A 223 8.33 -10.63 1.96
CA TYR A 223 8.90 -10.20 0.69
C TYR A 223 7.81 -9.55 -0.19
N SER A 224 8.17 -8.47 -0.90
CA SER A 224 7.21 -7.65 -1.65
C SER A 224 6.45 -8.41 -2.73
N GLU A 225 7.08 -9.42 -3.33
CA GLU A 225 6.46 -10.30 -4.31
C GLU A 225 5.44 -11.25 -3.69
N ASP A 226 5.71 -11.77 -2.49
CA ASP A 226 4.76 -12.61 -1.76
C ASP A 226 3.50 -11.81 -1.40
N VAL A 227 3.68 -10.55 -0.97
CA VAL A 227 2.54 -9.64 -0.74
C VAL A 227 1.74 -9.46 -2.03
N ALA A 228 2.42 -9.16 -3.15
CA ALA A 228 1.77 -8.96 -4.45
C ALA A 228 0.98 -10.21 -4.89
N TYR A 229 1.54 -11.40 -4.71
CA TYR A 229 0.86 -12.67 -4.95
C TYR A 229 -0.42 -12.80 -4.11
N TRP A 230 -0.33 -12.57 -2.79
CA TRP A 230 -1.49 -12.65 -1.91
C TRP A 230 -2.55 -11.59 -2.20
N MET A 231 -2.18 -10.42 -2.74
CA MET A 231 -3.17 -9.42 -3.22
C MET A 231 -4.03 -9.98 -4.34
N LEU A 232 -3.44 -10.76 -5.25
CA LEU A 232 -4.18 -11.37 -6.36
C LEU A 232 -5.14 -12.42 -5.82
N ILE A 233 -4.68 -13.30 -4.93
CA ILE A 233 -5.53 -14.33 -4.31
C ILE A 233 -6.67 -13.70 -3.50
N ALA A 234 -6.42 -12.61 -2.77
CA ALA A 234 -7.43 -11.94 -1.96
C ALA A 234 -8.60 -11.39 -2.79
N MET A 235 -8.35 -11.07 -4.07
CA MET A 235 -9.35 -10.51 -4.98
C MET A 235 -10.22 -11.60 -5.64
N GLU A 236 -9.77 -12.86 -5.67
CA GLU A 236 -10.51 -14.00 -6.23
C GLU A 236 -11.65 -14.48 -5.32
N LYS A 237 -11.52 -14.23 -4.02
CA LYS A 237 -12.55 -14.49 -2.99
C LYS A 237 -13.50 -13.30 -2.91
#